data_AF-A0AAD7RII4-F1
#
_entry.id   AF-A0AAD7RII4-F1
#
_cell.length_a   1.000
_cell.length_b   1.000
_cell.length_c   1.000
_cell.angle_alpha   90.00
_cell.angle_beta   90.00
_cell.angle_gamma   90.00
#
_symmetry.space_group_name_H-M   'P 1'
#
loop_
_entity.id
_entity.type
_entity.pdbx_description
1 polymer ?
#
loop_
_entity_poly.entity_id
_entity_poly.type
_entity_poly.pdbx_seq_one_letter_code
_entity_poly.pdbx_strand_id
1 'polypeptide(L)'
;MARMEDVLNDSGMDQVIDTPIYDGESFDQYRLMMWEVLRMDYPTKIDPKSLKGEMLRETENPAAYLHRQLKYWKQETEREPEGDPLMTTMFRNSVLEAMPQQVKSKLEDVVGLNSKTHREFCEHVTHAVEKYQKDEQKLKEQEKEAHKNSSWEGSGQKS
;
A
#
# COMPACT_ATOMS: atom_id res chain seq x y z
N MET A 1 7.63 -1.28 -30.68
CA MET A 1 8.94 -1.66 -30.13
C MET A 1 9.83 -0.46 -30.34
N ALA A 2 10.36 0.13 -29.27
CA ALA A 2 11.42 1.13 -29.41
C ALA A 2 12.65 0.47 -30.03
N ARG A 3 13.29 1.13 -31.00
CA ARG A 3 14.56 0.65 -31.52
C ARG A 3 15.63 0.96 -30.48
N MET A 4 16.63 0.10 -30.36
CA MET A 4 17.73 0.30 -29.40
C MET A 4 18.39 1.68 -29.59
N GLU A 5 18.51 2.13 -30.83
CA GLU A 5 19.02 3.48 -31.17
C GLU A 5 18.21 4.61 -30.53
N ASP A 6 16.87 4.50 -30.50
CA ASP A 6 16.00 5.49 -29.84
C ASP A 6 16.23 5.49 -28.32
N VAL A 7 16.34 4.30 -27.71
CA VAL A 7 16.58 4.16 -26.26
C VAL A 7 17.92 4.76 -25.84
N LEU A 8 18.95 4.59 -26.68
CA LEU A 8 20.29 5.11 -26.44
C LEU A 8 20.36 6.63 -26.62
N ASN A 9 19.63 7.16 -27.59
CA ASN A 9 19.52 8.61 -27.77
C ASN A 9 18.78 9.27 -26.61
N ASP A 10 17.63 8.71 -26.23
CA ASP A 10 16.80 9.22 -25.14
C ASP A 10 17.47 9.06 -23.76
N SER A 11 18.42 8.13 -23.62
CA SER A 11 19.23 7.97 -22.42
C SER A 11 20.47 8.87 -22.36
N GLY A 12 20.70 9.69 -23.39
CA GLY A 12 21.86 10.60 -23.49
C GLY A 12 23.16 9.90 -23.86
N MET A 13 23.10 8.71 -24.46
CA MET A 13 24.26 7.96 -24.95
C MET A 13 24.54 8.18 -26.44
N ASP A 14 23.84 9.11 -27.09
CA ASP A 14 23.96 9.46 -28.52
C ASP A 14 25.41 9.80 -28.93
N GLN A 15 26.15 10.49 -28.05
CA GLN A 15 27.53 10.90 -28.32
C GLN A 15 28.59 9.85 -27.95
N VAL A 16 28.21 8.83 -27.18
CA VAL A 16 29.13 7.89 -26.53
C VAL A 16 29.35 6.64 -27.37
N ILE A 17 28.30 6.15 -28.05
CA ILE A 17 28.27 4.79 -28.59
C ILE A 17 29.13 4.57 -29.83
N ASP A 18 29.36 5.63 -30.61
CA ASP A 18 30.16 5.57 -31.84
C ASP A 18 31.45 6.40 -31.76
N THR A 19 31.81 6.89 -30.57
CA THR A 19 32.97 7.77 -30.39
C THR A 19 34.05 7.08 -29.55
N PRO A 20 35.18 6.66 -30.16
CA PRO A 20 36.25 5.89 -29.49
C PRO A 20 36.88 6.57 -28.27
N ILE A 21 36.69 7.89 -28.12
CA ILE A 21 37.21 8.64 -26.97
C ILE A 21 36.51 8.27 -25.66
N TYR A 22 35.32 7.64 -25.74
CA TYR A 22 34.53 7.22 -24.59
C TYR A 22 34.57 5.70 -24.33
N ASP A 23 35.41 4.93 -25.03
CA ASP A 23 35.56 3.46 -24.87
C ASP A 23 36.00 3.01 -23.46
N GLY A 24 36.26 3.96 -22.54
CA GLY A 24 36.56 3.73 -21.13
C GLY A 24 35.52 4.27 -20.14
N GLU A 25 34.43 4.90 -20.61
CA GLU A 25 33.36 5.36 -19.72
C GLU A 25 32.52 4.18 -19.20
N SER A 26 32.11 4.28 -17.93
CA SER A 26 31.30 3.23 -17.32
C SER A 26 29.84 3.36 -17.73
N PHE A 27 29.28 2.28 -18.25
CA PHE A 27 27.85 2.12 -18.53
C PHE A 27 26.95 2.45 -17.32
N ASP A 28 27.45 2.28 -16.09
CA ASP A 28 26.69 2.53 -14.88
C ASP A 28 26.13 3.96 -14.78
N GLN A 29 26.78 4.94 -15.42
CA GLN A 29 26.34 6.34 -15.43
C GLN A 29 25.03 6.54 -16.20
N TYR A 30 24.81 5.75 -17.26
CA TYR A 30 23.65 5.82 -18.15
C TYR A 30 22.57 4.79 -17.80
N ARG A 31 22.92 3.80 -16.99
CA ARG A 31 22.06 2.66 -16.62
C ARG A 31 20.69 3.11 -16.10
N LEU A 32 20.63 4.09 -15.20
CA LEU A 32 19.37 4.58 -14.64
C LEU A 32 18.46 5.19 -15.71
N MET A 33 19.02 6.06 -16.57
CA MET A 33 18.27 6.75 -17.61
C MET A 33 17.76 5.76 -18.68
N MET A 34 18.60 4.82 -19.10
CA MET A 34 18.17 3.73 -19.99
C MET A 34 17.02 2.91 -19.41
N TRP A 35 17.08 2.58 -18.11
CA TRP A 35 16.00 1.85 -17.47
C TRP A 35 14.70 2.68 -17.40
N GLU A 36 14.79 3.99 -17.25
CA GLU A 36 13.61 4.87 -17.28
C GLU A 36 12.97 4.90 -18.67
N VAL A 37 13.76 5.12 -19.73
CA VAL A 37 13.27 5.11 -21.12
C VAL A 37 12.62 3.78 -21.47
N LEU A 38 13.29 2.66 -21.15
CA LEU A 38 12.74 1.33 -21.38
C LEU A 38 11.41 1.10 -20.64
N ARG A 39 11.26 1.59 -19.40
CA ARG A 39 9.99 1.47 -18.65
C ARG A 39 8.87 2.34 -19.23
N MET A 40 9.21 3.44 -19.91
CA MET A 40 8.21 4.26 -20.61
C MET A 40 7.66 3.56 -21.85
N ASP A 41 8.53 2.91 -22.62
CA ASP A 41 8.12 2.20 -23.84
C ASP A 41 7.50 0.83 -23.58
N TYR A 42 7.89 0.20 -22.46
CA TYR A 42 7.38 -1.08 -22.01
C TYR A 42 6.75 -0.94 -20.61
N PRO A 43 5.62 -0.23 -20.48
CA PRO A 43 4.98 -0.04 -19.20
C PRO A 43 4.51 -1.40 -18.67
N THR A 44 4.86 -1.70 -17.42
CA THR A 44 4.33 -2.85 -16.70
C THR A 44 2.80 -2.75 -16.70
N LYS A 45 2.13 -3.76 -17.26
CA LYS A 45 0.67 -3.84 -17.21
C LYS A 45 0.27 -4.14 -15.78
N ILE A 46 -0.12 -3.11 -15.05
CA ILE A 46 -0.67 -3.25 -13.71
C ILE A 46 -2.07 -3.89 -13.85
N ASP A 47 -2.27 -5.08 -13.30
CA ASP A 47 -3.60 -5.68 -13.23
C ASP A 47 -4.39 -5.01 -12.09
N PRO A 48 -5.52 -4.34 -12.36
CA PRO A 48 -6.33 -3.75 -11.29
C PRO A 48 -6.77 -4.78 -10.23
N LYS A 49 -6.83 -6.08 -10.57
CA LYS A 49 -7.18 -7.14 -9.61
C LYS A 49 -6.04 -7.46 -8.64
N SER A 50 -4.78 -7.30 -9.06
CA SER A 50 -3.62 -7.52 -8.19
C SER A 50 -3.35 -6.33 -7.27
N LEU A 51 -3.92 -5.16 -7.56
CA LEU A 51 -3.84 -4.00 -6.68
C LEU A 51 -4.70 -4.10 -5.41
N LYS A 52 -5.47 -5.17 -5.22
CA LYS A 52 -6.25 -5.34 -3.98
C LYS A 52 -5.29 -5.51 -2.81
N GLY A 53 -5.39 -4.62 -1.83
CA GLY A 53 -4.58 -4.71 -0.63
C GLY A 53 -4.81 -6.02 0.13
N GLU A 54 -3.78 -6.52 0.80
CA GLU A 54 -3.96 -7.67 1.70
C GLU A 54 -4.84 -7.29 2.89
N MET A 55 -5.74 -8.18 3.31
CA MET A 55 -6.62 -7.90 4.44
C MET A 55 -5.85 -7.60 5.72
N LEU A 56 -6.35 -6.64 6.50
CA LEU A 56 -5.86 -6.37 7.85
C LEU A 56 -6.10 -7.60 8.75
N ARG A 57 -5.07 -8.05 9.47
CA ARG A 57 -5.19 -9.16 10.43
C ARG A 57 -5.72 -8.65 11.77
N GLU A 58 -6.49 -9.46 12.49
CA GLU A 58 -7.23 -9.04 13.70
C GLU A 58 -6.37 -8.34 14.77
N THR A 59 -5.16 -8.85 15.03
CA THR A 59 -4.25 -8.36 16.09
C THR A 59 -3.01 -7.67 15.54
N GLU A 60 -3.00 -7.38 14.23
CA GLU A 60 -1.84 -6.77 13.62
C GLU A 60 -1.67 -5.30 14.03
N ASN A 61 -0.41 -4.91 14.22
CA ASN A 61 -0.02 -3.51 14.40
C ASN A 61 -0.34 -2.71 13.10
N PRO A 62 -1.08 -1.60 13.17
CA PRO A 62 -1.46 -0.83 11.97
C PRO A 62 -0.28 -0.27 11.17
N ALA A 63 0.82 0.10 11.83
CA ALA A 63 2.02 0.56 11.15
C ALA A 63 2.72 -0.60 10.40
N ALA A 64 2.73 -1.80 10.99
CA ALA A 64 3.25 -3.00 10.32
C ALA A 64 2.39 -3.37 9.10
N TYR A 65 1.08 -3.23 9.22
CA TYR A 65 0.13 -3.38 8.12
C TYR A 65 0.42 -2.42 6.96
N LEU A 66 0.53 -1.11 7.25
CA LEU A 66 0.81 -0.09 6.24
C LEU A 66 2.16 -0.33 5.54
N HIS A 67 3.18 -0.73 6.29
CA HIS A 67 4.47 -1.08 5.73
C HIS A 67 4.39 -2.30 4.80
N ARG A 68 3.60 -3.32 5.16
CA ARG A 68 3.35 -4.49 4.30
C ARG A 68 2.63 -4.10 3.01
N GLN A 69 1.59 -3.26 3.10
CA GLN A 69 0.89 -2.76 1.92
C GLN A 69 1.83 -1.99 0.99
N LEU A 70 2.69 -1.13 1.53
CA LEU A 70 3.68 -0.40 0.74
C LEU A 70 4.65 -1.35 0.03
N LYS A 71 5.12 -2.39 0.73
CA LYS A 71 5.99 -3.41 0.13
C LYS A 71 5.29 -4.16 -1.01
N TYR A 72 4.04 -4.56 -0.79
CA TYR A 72 3.23 -5.24 -1.79
C TYR A 72 2.99 -4.35 -3.01
N TRP A 73 2.66 -3.08 -2.79
CA TRP A 73 2.49 -2.08 -3.85
C TRP A 73 3.73 -1.94 -4.73
N LYS A 74 4.92 -1.80 -4.11
CA LYS A 74 6.18 -1.68 -4.86
C LYS A 74 6.50 -2.95 -5.65
N GLN A 75 6.14 -4.12 -5.12
CA GLN A 75 6.33 -5.38 -5.83
C GLN A 75 5.44 -5.49 -7.06
N GLU A 76 4.19 -5.03 -6.97
CA GLU A 76 3.21 -5.17 -8.05
C GLU A 76 3.33 -4.08 -9.11
N THR A 77 3.68 -2.86 -8.70
CA THR A 77 3.69 -1.69 -9.59
C THR A 77 5.08 -1.22 -9.98
N GLU A 78 6.12 -1.68 -9.29
CA GLU A 78 7.50 -1.18 -9.40
C GLU A 78 7.62 0.35 -9.21
N ARG A 79 6.61 0.99 -8.63
CA ARG A 79 6.50 2.44 -8.49
C ARG A 79 6.30 2.84 -7.03
N GLU A 80 6.86 3.98 -6.69
CA GLU A 80 6.49 4.65 -5.45
C GLU A 80 5.05 5.16 -5.58
N PRO A 81 4.21 5.00 -4.54
CA PRO A 81 2.87 5.56 -4.55
C PRO A 81 2.91 7.09 -4.42
N GLU A 82 3.99 7.66 -3.87
CA GLU A 82 4.19 9.10 -3.74
C GLU A 82 4.83 9.70 -5.00
N GLY A 83 4.41 10.92 -5.37
CA GLY A 83 4.95 11.66 -6.53
C GLY A 83 4.01 11.72 -7.73
N ASP A 84 3.10 10.74 -7.88
CA ASP A 84 2.02 10.76 -8.87
C ASP A 84 0.66 10.75 -8.13
N PRO A 85 -0.19 11.79 -8.27
CA PRO A 85 -1.51 11.86 -7.63
C PRO A 85 -2.41 10.64 -7.91
N LEU A 86 -2.33 10.06 -9.11
CA LEU A 86 -3.11 8.89 -9.47
C LEU A 86 -2.62 7.67 -8.69
N MET A 87 -1.31 7.43 -8.67
CA MET A 87 -0.70 6.32 -7.92
C MET A 87 -0.95 6.46 -6.42
N THR A 88 -0.85 7.68 -5.88
CA THR A 88 -1.16 7.97 -4.47
C THR A 88 -2.61 7.60 -4.15
N THR A 89 -3.55 7.98 -5.02
CA THR A 89 -4.98 7.70 -4.82
C THR A 89 -5.27 6.20 -4.90
N MET A 90 -4.71 5.52 -5.90
CA MET A 90 -4.89 4.07 -6.05
C MET A 90 -4.33 3.28 -4.86
N PHE A 91 -3.13 3.66 -4.37
CA PHE A 91 -2.53 3.04 -3.19
C PHE A 91 -3.36 3.26 -1.93
N ARG A 92 -3.86 4.49 -1.70
CA ARG A 92 -4.72 4.76 -0.54
C ARG A 92 -6.03 3.97 -0.64
N ASN A 93 -6.62 3.89 -1.82
CA ASN A 93 -7.84 3.09 -2.02
C ASN A 93 -7.59 1.60 -1.79
N SER A 94 -6.46 1.03 -2.24
CA SER A 94 -6.15 -0.39 -1.99
C SER A 94 -5.98 -0.70 -0.50
N VAL A 95 -5.36 0.21 0.25
CA VAL A 95 -5.25 0.16 1.71
C VAL A 95 -6.64 0.18 2.35
N LEU A 96 -7.51 1.12 1.95
CA LEU A 96 -8.86 1.24 2.51
C LEU A 96 -9.73 0.03 2.16
N GLU A 97 -9.68 -0.46 0.92
CA GLU A 97 -10.46 -1.61 0.46
C GLU A 97 -10.18 -2.90 1.24
N ALA A 98 -8.97 -3.03 1.79
CA ALA A 98 -8.53 -4.19 2.52
C ALA A 98 -8.83 -4.14 4.03
N MET A 99 -9.46 -3.07 4.52
CA MET A 99 -9.84 -2.91 5.92
C MET A 99 -11.22 -3.49 6.26
N PRO A 100 -11.51 -3.77 7.54
CA PRO A 100 -12.86 -4.08 7.99
C PRO A 100 -13.83 -2.93 7.69
N GLN A 101 -15.09 -3.25 7.34
CA GLN A 101 -16.10 -2.27 6.94
C GLN A 101 -16.30 -1.14 7.97
N GLN A 102 -16.21 -1.48 9.26
CA GLN A 102 -16.34 -0.51 10.36
C GLN A 102 -15.19 0.52 10.37
N VAL A 103 -13.98 0.10 10.01
CA VAL A 103 -12.82 0.99 9.88
C VAL A 103 -12.97 1.86 8.63
N LYS A 104 -13.37 1.27 7.49
CA LYS A 104 -13.62 2.01 6.24
C LYS A 104 -14.63 3.14 6.44
N SER A 105 -15.77 2.83 7.06
CA SER A 105 -16.84 3.81 7.31
C SER A 105 -16.33 4.98 8.14
N LYS A 106 -15.54 4.72 9.20
CA LYS A 106 -14.91 5.77 10.02
C LYS A 106 -13.89 6.62 9.24
N LEU A 107 -13.22 6.05 8.24
CA LEU A 107 -12.23 6.75 7.41
C LEU A 107 -12.89 7.53 6.27
N GLU A 108 -14.04 7.09 5.77
CA GLU A 108 -14.86 7.83 4.80
C GLU A 108 -15.39 9.16 5.38
N ASP A 109 -15.66 9.21 6.69
CA ASP A 109 -16.05 10.43 7.40
C ASP A 109 -14.91 11.48 7.50
N VAL A 110 -13.66 11.09 7.23
CA VAL A 110 -12.52 12.01 7.28
C VAL A 110 -12.45 12.83 6.01
N VAL A 111 -12.85 14.11 6.11
CA VAL A 111 -12.85 15.05 4.99
C VAL A 111 -11.47 15.15 4.35
N GLY A 112 -11.42 14.90 3.03
CA GLY A 112 -10.21 15.04 2.23
C GLY A 112 -9.11 14.05 2.58
N LEU A 113 -9.42 12.87 3.13
CA LEU A 113 -8.41 11.87 3.52
C LEU A 113 -7.40 11.55 2.40
N ASN A 114 -7.85 11.43 1.16
CA ASN A 114 -6.97 11.18 0.00
C ASN A 114 -6.11 12.37 -0.41
N SER A 115 -6.43 13.58 0.04
CA SER A 115 -5.67 14.81 -0.22
C SER A 115 -4.70 15.18 0.91
N LYS A 116 -4.78 14.49 2.06
CA LYS A 116 -3.86 14.71 3.20
C LYS A 116 -2.44 14.24 2.87
N THR A 117 -1.46 14.68 3.65
CA THR A 117 -0.08 14.17 3.55
C THR A 117 -0.03 12.67 3.86
N HIS A 118 1.02 11.97 3.39
CA HIS A 118 1.17 10.54 3.69
C HIS A 118 1.20 10.26 5.20
N ARG A 119 1.90 11.10 5.96
CA ARG A 119 1.96 11.00 7.42
C ARG A 119 0.57 11.11 8.05
N GLU A 120 -0.20 12.13 7.71
CA GLU A 120 -1.56 12.32 8.24
C GLU A 120 -2.49 11.17 7.84
N PHE A 121 -2.39 10.67 6.61
CA PHE A 121 -3.13 9.50 6.17
C PHE A 121 -2.83 8.28 7.05
N CYS A 122 -1.54 7.99 7.28
CA CYS A 122 -1.10 6.88 8.13
C CYS A 122 -1.56 7.05 9.59
N GLU A 123 -1.54 8.26 10.13
CA GLU A 123 -2.04 8.56 11.48
C GLU A 123 -3.56 8.30 11.59
N HIS A 124 -4.34 8.75 10.62
CA HIS A 124 -5.78 8.51 10.58
C HIS A 124 -6.11 7.02 10.50
N VAL A 125 -5.44 6.29 9.61
CA VAL A 125 -5.58 4.83 9.49
C VAL A 125 -5.24 4.14 10.80
N THR A 126 -4.08 4.46 11.39
CA THR A 126 -3.61 3.86 12.64
C THR A 126 -4.64 4.07 13.75
N HIS A 127 -5.09 5.31 13.95
CA HIS A 127 -6.08 5.63 14.97
C HIS A 127 -7.42 4.90 14.75
N ALA A 128 -7.90 4.82 13.50
CA ALA A 128 -9.16 4.15 13.18
C ALA A 128 -9.09 2.63 13.47
N VAL A 129 -7.96 2.00 13.11
CA VAL A 129 -7.73 0.57 13.35
C VAL A 129 -7.56 0.28 14.83
N GLU A 130 -6.75 1.05 15.55
CA GLU A 130 -6.57 0.85 17.00
C GLU A 130 -7.88 1.00 17.75
N LYS A 131 -8.71 1.99 17.36
CA LYS A 131 -10.04 2.16 17.95
C LYS A 131 -10.92 0.95 17.68
N TYR A 132 -10.93 0.44 16.45
CA TYR A 132 -11.68 -0.77 16.09
C TYR A 132 -11.24 -1.99 16.91
N GLN A 133 -9.93 -2.23 17.03
CA GLN A 133 -9.41 -3.35 17.82
C GLN A 133 -9.79 -3.25 19.30
N LYS A 134 -9.75 -2.04 19.88
CA LYS A 134 -10.20 -1.79 21.27
C LYS A 134 -11.70 -2.03 21.43
N ASP A 135 -12.51 -1.57 20.48
CA ASP A 135 -13.96 -1.74 20.50
C ASP A 135 -14.34 -3.23 20.40
N GLU A 136 -13.69 -4.00 19.51
CA GLU A 136 -13.88 -5.45 19.37
C GLU A 136 -13.47 -6.22 20.64
N GLN A 137 -12.35 -5.84 21.27
CA GLN A 137 -11.92 -6.49 22.50
C GLN A 137 -12.93 -6.29 23.63
N LYS A 138 -13.45 -5.08 23.79
CA LYS A 138 -14.49 -4.78 24.80
C LYS A 138 -15.77 -5.57 24.56
N LEU A 139 -16.19 -5.70 23.30
CA LEU A 139 -17.38 -6.49 22.95
C LEU A 139 -17.19 -7.97 23.32
N LYS A 140 -16.04 -8.55 22.95
CA LYS A 140 -15.70 -9.94 23.30
C LYS A 140 -15.62 -10.17 24.83
N GLU A 141 -15.17 -9.18 25.59
CA GLU A 141 -15.16 -9.24 27.07
C GLU A 141 -16.58 -9.20 27.65
N GLN A 142 -17.45 -8.30 27.14
CA GLN A 142 -18.84 -8.21 27.57
C GLN A 142 -19.65 -9.48 27.25
N GLU A 143 -19.44 -10.09 26.09
CA GLU A 143 -20.11 -11.33 25.71
C GLU A 143 -19.70 -12.51 26.59
N LYS A 144 -18.42 -12.60 26.99
CA LYS A 144 -17.92 -13.61 27.93
C LYS A 144 -18.51 -13.44 29.33
N GLU A 145 -18.60 -12.21 29.81
CA GLU A 145 -19.24 -11.88 31.10
C GLU A 145 -20.73 -12.24 31.08
N ALA A 146 -21.44 -11.92 29.99
CA ALA A 146 -22.86 -12.25 29.82
C ALA A 146 -23.09 -13.77 29.78
N HIS A 147 -22.29 -14.53 29.02
CA HIS A 147 -22.35 -15.99 28.96
C HIS A 147 -22.05 -16.65 30.32
N LYS A 148 -21.10 -16.09 31.06
CA LYS A 148 -20.77 -16.56 32.41
C LYS A 148 -21.97 -16.35 33.33
N ASN A 149 -22.55 -15.15 33.37
CA ASN A 149 -23.69 -14.84 34.24
C ASN A 149 -24.94 -15.70 33.93
N SER A 150 -25.26 -15.94 32.66
CA SER A 150 -26.39 -16.82 32.29
C SER A 150 -26.17 -18.30 32.67
N SER A 151 -24.91 -18.75 32.71
CA SER A 151 -24.56 -20.13 33.12
C SER A 151 -24.72 -20.35 34.63
N TRP A 152 -24.47 -19.32 35.44
CA TRP A 152 -24.69 -19.37 36.89
C TRP A 152 -26.18 -19.35 37.27
N GLU A 153 -27.01 -18.59 36.56
CA GLU A 153 -28.46 -18.52 36.83
C GLU A 153 -29.18 -19.84 36.49
N GLY A 154 -28.78 -20.56 35.45
CA GLY A 154 -29.34 -21.87 35.11
C GLY A 154 -28.97 -23.00 36.09
N SER A 155 -27.92 -22.80 36.91
CA SER A 155 -27.43 -23.79 37.87
C SER A 155 -28.14 -23.69 39.24
N GLY A 156 -28.84 -22.58 39.51
CA GLY A 156 -29.53 -22.32 40.78
C GLY A 156 -30.99 -22.79 40.87
N GLN A 157 -31.57 -23.34 39.80
CA GLN A 157 -33.00 -23.72 39.74
C GLN A 157 -33.30 -25.22 39.89
N LYS A 158 -32.31 -26.06 40.23
CA LYS A 158 -32.57 -27.45 40.64
C LYS A 158 -32.53 -27.55 42.15
N SER A 159 -33.66 -27.24 42.78
CA SER A 159 -33.95 -27.65 44.16
C SER A 159 -35.03 -28.73 44.17
#